data_AF-A0A6L4YPT1-F1
#
_entry.id   AF-A0A6L4YPT1-F1
#
_cell.length_a   1.000
_cell.length_b   1.000
_cell.length_c   1.000
_cell.angle_alpha   90.00
_cell.angle_beta   90.00
_cell.angle_gamma   90.00
#
_symmetry.space_group_name_H-M   'P 1'
#
loop_
_entity.id
_entity.type
_entity.pdbx_description
1 polymer ?
#
loop_
_entity_poly.entity_id
_entity_poly.type
_entity_poly.pdbx_seq_one_letter_code
_entity_poly.pdbx_strand_id
1 'polypeptide(L)'
;MKKTSFTAVGLVVALLLAIIATIPQSVIAQEVVTPYVSVLKGEKHFLSGYDPINRDGTINVVIEIPAGTTAKYETNKKTGMLELEQVNDAPRFVQYLGYPVNYGTIPRSVMLKSKGGDGDSVDALVLGQAVPRGAVVKGRVIGLLSLIDTGEKDDKAVVVMENSPFAKVTSIADLDAKFPGVTTILQIWFTSYKGYGKDGKLKLSSAGFKGRADAIRLIGDSILDYENSVTTEADKRALDEKGNPYLYRWPGAKNLGE
;
A
#
# COMPACT_ATOMS: atom_id res chain seq x y z
N MET A 1 -49.26 -52.66 52.02
CA MET A 1 -50.27 -53.63 51.52
C MET A 1 -51.27 -52.84 50.70
N LYS A 2 -51.63 -53.11 49.44
CA LYS A 2 -51.38 -54.20 48.49
C LYS A 2 -51.71 -53.59 47.10
N LYS A 3 -50.87 -53.91 46.09
CA LYS A 3 -51.22 -54.45 44.74
C LYS A 3 -52.12 -53.57 43.83
N THR A 4 -51.97 -53.48 42.50
CA THR A 4 -51.35 -54.31 41.45
C THR A 4 -51.55 -53.52 40.14
N SER A 5 -50.50 -53.22 39.37
CA SER A 5 -50.14 -53.87 38.10
C SER A 5 -51.30 -54.21 37.14
N PHE A 6 -51.26 -53.67 35.93
CA PHE A 6 -51.72 -54.38 34.74
C PHE A 6 -50.57 -54.48 33.73
N THR A 7 -50.34 -55.72 33.33
CA THR A 7 -49.34 -56.22 32.40
C THR A 7 -49.76 -56.06 30.93
N ALA A 8 -48.74 -56.00 30.09
CA ALA A 8 -48.73 -55.89 28.64
C ALA A 8 -49.36 -57.08 27.88
N VAL A 9 -49.85 -56.82 26.64
CA VAL A 9 -49.84 -57.69 25.44
C VAL A 9 -49.89 -56.72 24.22
N GLY A 10 -48.87 -56.59 23.38
CA GLY A 10 -48.60 -57.41 22.17
C GLY A 10 -49.23 -56.76 20.92
N LEU A 11 -48.53 -55.87 20.20
CA LEU A 11 -47.80 -56.10 18.93
C LEU A 11 -48.68 -56.64 17.77
N VAL A 12 -48.95 -55.82 16.72
CA VAL A 12 -48.67 -56.11 15.29
C VAL A 12 -48.65 -54.80 14.46
N VAL A 13 -47.45 -54.52 13.95
CA VAL A 13 -47.00 -53.80 12.75
C VAL A 13 -48.04 -53.38 11.68
N ALA A 14 -48.02 -52.09 11.30
CA ALA A 14 -48.21 -51.66 9.91
C ALA A 14 -47.24 -50.51 9.60
N LEU A 15 -46.33 -50.81 8.68
CA LEU A 15 -45.23 -50.00 8.18
C LEU A 15 -45.76 -48.83 7.35
N LEU A 16 -45.41 -47.59 7.70
CA LEU A 16 -45.43 -46.48 6.74
C LEU A 16 -44.20 -45.60 6.97
N LEU A 17 -43.23 -45.83 6.11
CA LEU A 17 -42.03 -45.04 5.88
C LEU A 17 -42.42 -43.59 5.54
N ALA A 18 -42.27 -42.68 6.51
CA ALA A 18 -42.04 -41.28 6.21
C ALA A 18 -40.52 -41.07 6.16
N ILE A 19 -39.95 -41.27 4.97
CA ILE A 19 -38.60 -40.82 4.66
C ILE A 19 -38.65 -39.29 4.67
N ILE A 20 -38.35 -38.69 5.82
CA ILE A 20 -37.86 -37.31 5.84
C ILE A 20 -36.47 -37.41 5.22
N ALA A 21 -36.39 -37.12 3.92
CA ALA A 21 -35.13 -36.94 3.25
C ALA A 21 -34.37 -35.82 3.98
N THR A 22 -33.40 -36.20 4.80
CA THR A 22 -32.38 -35.28 5.28
C THR A 22 -31.60 -34.84 4.05
N ILE A 23 -32.03 -33.71 3.48
CA ILE A 23 -31.23 -32.96 2.51
C ILE A 23 -29.90 -32.70 3.22
N PRO A 24 -28.76 -33.21 2.72
CA PRO A 24 -27.48 -32.78 3.28
C PRO A 24 -27.45 -31.27 3.07
N GLN A 25 -27.34 -30.50 4.16
CA GLN A 25 -26.99 -29.10 4.04
C GLN A 25 -25.64 -29.08 3.34
N SER A 26 -25.67 -28.85 2.03
CA SER A 26 -24.50 -28.52 1.28
C SER A 26 -23.90 -27.32 1.99
N VAL A 27 -22.68 -27.51 2.48
CA VAL A 27 -21.82 -26.40 2.87
C VAL A 27 -21.61 -25.61 1.60
N ILE A 28 -22.49 -24.64 1.34
CA ILE A 28 -22.18 -23.55 0.43
C ILE A 28 -21.10 -22.78 1.18
N ALA A 29 -19.84 -23.14 0.90
CA ALA A 29 -18.78 -22.17 1.02
C ALA A 29 -19.25 -20.99 0.19
N GLN A 30 -19.74 -19.94 0.85
CA GLN A 30 -19.77 -18.62 0.25
C GLN A 30 -18.30 -18.33 -0.04
N GLU A 31 -17.84 -18.68 -1.24
CA GLU A 31 -16.68 -18.02 -1.80
C GLU A 31 -17.02 -16.54 -1.74
N VAL A 32 -16.45 -15.84 -0.76
CA VAL A 32 -16.41 -14.40 -0.77
C VAL A 32 -15.42 -14.05 -1.87
N VAL A 33 -15.85 -14.23 -3.12
CA VAL A 33 -15.16 -13.71 -4.30
C VAL A 33 -15.40 -12.21 -4.22
N THR A 34 -14.56 -11.48 -3.48
CA THR A 34 -14.33 -10.09 -3.85
C THR A 34 -13.66 -10.14 -5.21
N PRO A 35 -14.32 -9.73 -6.32
CA PRO A 35 -13.69 -9.78 -7.63
C PRO A 35 -12.58 -8.73 -7.62
N TYR A 36 -11.35 -9.19 -7.43
CA TYR A 36 -10.19 -8.35 -7.66
C TYR A 36 -10.11 -8.12 -9.17
N VAL A 37 -10.19 -6.86 -9.57
CA VAL A 37 -10.01 -6.48 -10.98
C VAL A 37 -8.52 -6.51 -11.27
N SER A 38 -8.10 -7.29 -12.26
CA SER A 38 -6.67 -7.45 -12.59
C SER A 38 -6.01 -6.14 -13.02
N VAL A 39 -6.75 -5.25 -13.69
CA VAL A 39 -6.27 -3.94 -14.15
C VAL A 39 -7.27 -2.86 -13.78
N LEU A 40 -6.81 -1.83 -13.07
CA LEU A 40 -7.59 -0.64 -12.74
C LEU A 40 -7.02 0.55 -13.53
N LYS A 41 -7.84 1.06 -14.45
CA LYS A 41 -7.54 2.24 -15.26
C LYS A 41 -7.95 3.51 -14.52
N GLY A 42 -7.00 4.42 -14.32
CA GLY A 42 -7.26 5.75 -13.78
C GLY A 42 -7.81 6.73 -14.81
N GLU A 43 -8.30 7.88 -14.34
CA GLU A 43 -8.67 9.01 -15.20
C GLU A 43 -7.47 9.56 -15.98
N LYS A 44 -6.28 9.49 -15.38
CA LYS A 44 -4.99 9.88 -15.94
C LYS A 44 -3.98 8.76 -15.71
N HIS A 45 -2.88 8.81 -16.45
CA HIS A 45 -1.72 7.94 -16.24
C HIS A 45 -1.19 8.12 -14.81
N PHE A 46 -1.22 7.09 -13.97
CA PHE A 46 -0.91 7.23 -12.55
C PHE A 46 0.51 7.71 -12.27
N LEU A 47 1.51 7.32 -13.08
CA LEU A 47 2.89 7.80 -12.88
C LEU A 47 3.20 9.18 -13.47
N SER A 48 2.47 9.67 -14.47
CA SER A 48 2.92 10.85 -15.25
C SER A 48 1.88 11.95 -15.36
N GLY A 49 0.60 11.61 -15.18
CA GLY A 49 -0.54 12.50 -15.32
C GLY A 49 -0.89 13.32 -14.08
N TYR A 50 -0.22 13.06 -12.96
CA TYR A 50 -0.34 13.83 -11.72
C TYR A 50 0.99 14.48 -11.38
N ASP A 51 0.93 15.72 -10.87
CA ASP A 51 2.12 16.39 -10.37
C ASP A 51 2.50 15.78 -9.00
N PRO A 52 3.80 15.58 -8.71
CA PRO A 52 4.27 15.02 -7.45
C PRO A 52 4.05 15.95 -6.27
N ILE A 53 4.16 17.26 -6.49
CA ILE A 53 4.19 18.29 -5.46
C ILE A 53 3.11 19.32 -5.72
N ASN A 54 2.38 19.69 -4.67
CA ASN A 54 1.34 20.70 -4.69
C ASN A 54 1.88 22.06 -4.21
N ARG A 55 1.19 23.14 -4.57
CA ARG A 55 1.61 24.53 -4.27
C ARG A 55 1.76 24.85 -2.78
N ASP A 56 1.13 24.07 -1.91
CA ASP A 56 1.20 24.24 -0.46
C ASP A 56 2.26 23.36 0.22
N GLY A 57 3.17 22.76 -0.57
CA GLY A 57 4.25 21.94 -0.05
C GLY A 57 3.83 20.55 0.43
N THR A 58 2.63 20.10 0.08
CA THR A 58 2.22 18.70 0.19
C THR A 58 2.59 17.94 -1.09
N ILE A 59 2.52 16.61 -1.04
CA ILE A 59 2.72 15.75 -2.20
C ILE A 59 1.44 15.02 -2.58
N ASN A 60 1.37 14.57 -3.84
CA ASN A 60 0.37 13.62 -4.29
C ASN A 60 0.92 12.19 -4.19
N VAL A 61 0.09 11.26 -3.78
CA VAL A 61 0.39 9.83 -3.73
C VAL A 61 -0.73 9.07 -4.42
N VAL A 62 -0.39 8.21 -5.39
CA VAL A 62 -1.34 7.26 -5.98
C VAL A 62 -1.41 6.04 -5.08
N ILE A 63 -2.58 5.75 -4.52
CA ILE A 63 -2.77 4.62 -3.61
C ILE A 63 -2.92 3.32 -4.38
N GLU A 64 -1.97 2.41 -4.19
CA GLU A 64 -1.94 1.11 -4.86
C GLU A 64 -2.59 0.04 -3.97
N ILE A 65 -2.30 0.07 -2.67
CA ILE A 65 -2.78 -0.91 -1.71
C ILE A 65 -3.41 -0.18 -0.52
N PRO A 66 -4.76 -0.16 -0.44
CA PRO A 66 -5.47 0.40 0.71
C PRO A 66 -5.09 -0.26 2.03
N ALA A 67 -5.09 0.52 3.11
CA ALA A 67 -4.86 0.02 4.46
C ALA A 67 -5.80 -1.16 4.79
N GLY A 68 -5.25 -2.19 5.42
CA GLY A 68 -5.98 -3.42 5.79
C GLY A 68 -6.12 -4.45 4.67
N THR A 69 -5.66 -4.18 3.46
CA THR A 69 -5.75 -5.12 2.32
C THR A 69 -4.40 -5.80 2.03
N THR A 70 -4.43 -6.92 1.31
CA THR A 70 -3.24 -7.75 1.00
C THR A 70 -2.93 -7.90 -0.48
N ALA A 71 -3.87 -7.51 -1.37
CA ALA A 71 -3.69 -7.64 -2.81
C ALA A 71 -2.59 -6.70 -3.30
N LYS A 72 -1.52 -7.25 -3.89
CA LYS A 72 -0.35 -6.47 -4.32
C LYS A 72 -0.59 -5.89 -5.70
N TYR A 73 -1.14 -4.68 -5.72
CA TYR A 73 -1.22 -3.88 -6.93
C TYR A 73 0.01 -3.01 -7.07
N GLU A 74 0.43 -2.80 -8.30
CA GLU A 74 1.52 -1.90 -8.67
C GLU A 74 1.14 -1.11 -9.91
N THR A 75 1.68 0.10 -10.00
CA THR A 75 1.50 0.93 -11.18
C THR A 75 2.42 0.45 -12.30
N ASN A 76 1.85 -0.03 -13.39
CA ASN A 76 2.60 -0.45 -14.56
C ASN A 76 3.29 0.76 -15.21
N LYS A 77 4.62 0.69 -15.34
CA LYS A 77 5.46 1.79 -15.85
C LYS A 77 5.16 2.22 -17.27
N LYS A 78 4.64 1.32 -18.10
CA LYS A 78 4.37 1.56 -19.52
C LYS A 78 2.95 2.07 -19.75
N THR A 79 1.97 1.47 -19.08
CA THR A 79 0.55 1.78 -19.30
C THR A 79 0.04 2.85 -18.33
N GLY A 80 0.70 3.00 -17.18
CA GLY A 80 0.27 3.90 -16.11
C GLY A 80 -0.99 3.45 -15.39
N MET A 81 -1.39 2.20 -15.57
CA MET A 81 -2.55 1.59 -14.90
C MET A 81 -2.09 0.83 -13.66
N LEU A 82 -2.98 0.64 -12.69
CA LEU A 82 -2.72 -0.25 -11.57
C LEU A 82 -3.01 -1.69 -11.99
N GLU A 83 -2.05 -2.58 -11.78
CA GLU A 83 -2.16 -3.98 -12.15
C GLU A 83 -1.96 -4.85 -10.90
N LEU A 84 -2.85 -5.82 -10.69
CA LEU A 84 -2.68 -6.83 -9.66
C LEU A 84 -1.57 -7.77 -10.10
N GLU A 85 -0.47 -7.77 -9.35
CA GLU A 85 0.69 -8.59 -9.66
C GLU A 85 0.29 -10.07 -9.76
N GLN A 86 0.86 -10.76 -10.75
CA GLN A 86 0.68 -12.19 -10.96
C GLN A 86 1.98 -12.93 -10.67
N VAL A 87 1.92 -14.02 -9.90
CA VAL A 87 3.03 -14.93 -9.63
C VAL A 87 2.57 -16.34 -9.97
N ASN A 88 3.24 -16.99 -10.93
CA ASN A 88 2.85 -18.32 -11.43
C ASN A 88 1.37 -18.36 -11.87
N ASP A 89 0.96 -17.39 -12.69
CA ASP A 89 -0.40 -17.24 -13.22
C ASP A 89 -1.51 -17.10 -12.16
N ALA A 90 -1.14 -16.74 -10.93
CA ALA A 90 -2.07 -16.48 -9.84
C ALA A 90 -1.90 -15.06 -9.26
N PRO A 91 -2.99 -14.39 -8.86
CA PRO A 91 -2.93 -13.08 -8.24
C PRO A 91 -2.14 -13.12 -6.94
N ARG A 92 -1.22 -12.16 -6.78
CA ARG A 92 -0.35 -12.08 -5.62
C ARG A 92 -1.04 -11.35 -4.48
N PHE A 93 -1.15 -12.05 -3.36
CA PHE A 93 -1.51 -11.49 -2.07
C PHE A 93 -0.34 -11.61 -1.12
N VAL A 94 -0.04 -10.55 -0.38
CA VAL A 94 0.94 -10.60 0.70
C VAL A 94 0.50 -11.65 1.72
N GLN A 95 1.36 -12.64 1.97
CA GLN A 95 1.12 -13.72 2.92
C GLN A 95 1.53 -13.29 4.34
N TYR A 96 0.92 -12.21 4.81
CA TYR A 96 1.15 -11.60 6.12
C TYR A 96 -0.12 -10.87 6.58
N LEU A 97 0.00 -9.96 7.55
CA LEU A 97 -1.08 -9.01 7.84
C LEU A 97 -1.31 -8.08 6.64
N GLY A 98 -2.53 -7.57 6.51
CA GLY A 98 -2.82 -6.46 5.58
C GLY A 98 -1.89 -5.27 5.84
N TYR A 99 -1.70 -4.43 4.82
CA TYR A 99 -0.85 -3.25 4.96
C TYR A 99 -1.38 -2.36 6.11
N PRO A 100 -0.52 -1.93 7.06
CA PRO A 100 -0.96 -1.20 8.24
C PRO A 100 -1.37 0.25 7.93
N VAL A 101 -1.06 0.72 6.72
CA VAL A 101 -1.32 2.07 6.20
C VAL A 101 -1.70 1.98 4.73
N ASN A 102 -2.23 3.07 4.17
CA ASN A 102 -2.40 3.11 2.72
C ASN A 102 -0.99 3.18 2.10
N TYR A 103 -0.74 2.28 1.18
CA TYR A 103 0.53 2.18 0.47
C TYR A 103 0.35 2.64 -0.97
N GLY A 104 1.33 3.35 -1.48
CA GLY A 104 1.30 3.78 -2.85
C GLY A 104 2.59 4.45 -3.29
N THR A 105 2.51 5.13 -4.41
CA THR A 105 3.68 5.67 -5.08
C THR A 105 3.55 7.16 -5.37
N ILE A 106 4.68 7.88 -5.32
CA ILE A 106 4.75 9.30 -5.67
C ILE A 106 4.91 9.41 -7.19
N PRO A 107 3.95 10.02 -7.91
CA PRO A 107 4.01 10.13 -9.36
C PRO A 107 5.22 10.98 -9.79
N ARG A 108 5.70 10.78 -11.02
CA ARG A 108 6.84 11.52 -11.61
C ARG A 108 8.09 11.50 -10.72
N SER A 109 8.37 10.34 -10.13
CA SER A 109 9.59 10.09 -9.38
C SER A 109 10.20 8.77 -9.82
N VAL A 110 11.51 8.61 -9.67
CA VAL A 110 12.21 7.33 -9.90
C VAL A 110 13.41 7.20 -8.99
N MET A 111 13.64 5.99 -8.47
CA MET A 111 14.82 5.61 -7.72
C MET A 111 15.78 4.85 -8.64
N LEU A 112 16.70 5.55 -9.30
CA LEU A 112 17.56 4.95 -10.33
C LEU A 112 18.46 3.82 -9.79
N LYS A 113 18.49 2.69 -10.49
CA LYS A 113 19.40 1.56 -10.19
C LYS A 113 20.88 1.97 -10.20
N SER A 114 21.27 2.91 -11.06
CA SER A 114 22.63 3.45 -11.11
C SER A 114 23.04 4.19 -9.84
N LYS A 115 22.07 4.60 -9.00
CA LYS A 115 22.27 5.22 -7.69
C LYS A 115 21.89 4.27 -6.53
N GLY A 116 21.71 2.98 -6.82
CA GLY A 116 21.38 1.94 -5.85
C GLY A 116 19.89 1.79 -5.52
N GLY A 117 18.99 2.48 -6.22
CA GLY A 117 17.54 2.24 -6.10
C GLY A 117 17.07 0.96 -6.80
N ASP A 118 15.78 0.65 -6.67
CA ASP A 118 15.11 -0.51 -7.30
C ASP A 118 14.63 -0.25 -8.75
N GLY A 119 14.65 1.01 -9.18
CA GLY A 119 14.16 1.47 -10.48
C GLY A 119 12.68 1.83 -10.49
N ASP A 120 12.00 1.82 -9.35
CA ASP A 120 10.59 2.18 -9.18
C ASP A 120 10.44 3.65 -8.76
N SER A 121 9.20 4.13 -8.74
CA SER A 121 8.87 5.44 -8.17
C SER A 121 8.97 5.38 -6.64
N VAL A 122 9.20 6.53 -5.99
CA VAL A 122 9.33 6.58 -4.53
C VAL A 122 8.05 6.10 -3.87
N ASP A 123 8.16 5.06 -3.04
CA ASP A 123 7.07 4.52 -2.25
C ASP A 123 6.66 5.45 -1.11
N ALA A 124 5.38 5.40 -0.75
CA ALA A 124 4.80 6.22 0.30
C ALA A 124 3.91 5.42 1.26
N LEU A 125 4.14 5.63 2.54
CA LEU A 125 3.39 5.14 3.69
C LEU A 125 2.43 6.26 4.13
N VAL A 126 1.17 6.18 3.73
CA VAL A 126 0.19 7.25 3.96
C VAL A 126 -0.67 6.95 5.19
N LEU A 127 -0.41 7.69 6.25
CA LEU A 127 -1.12 7.65 7.52
C LEU A 127 -2.47 8.38 7.43
N GLY A 128 -3.53 7.64 7.75
CA GLY A 128 -4.90 8.13 7.89
C GLY A 128 -5.93 7.02 7.67
N GLN A 129 -7.19 7.39 7.43
CA GLN A 129 -8.24 6.41 7.13
C GLN A 129 -7.94 5.61 5.86
N ALA A 130 -8.45 4.39 5.75
CA ALA A 130 -8.35 3.62 4.51
C ALA A 130 -9.02 4.40 3.37
N VAL A 131 -8.36 4.44 2.20
CA VAL A 131 -8.90 5.08 1.00
C VAL A 131 -8.94 4.09 -0.17
N PRO A 132 -9.80 4.31 -1.18
CA PRO A 132 -9.90 3.40 -2.31
C PRO A 132 -8.59 3.25 -3.08
N ARG A 133 -8.37 2.06 -3.64
CA ARG A 133 -7.29 1.82 -4.61
C ARG A 133 -7.47 2.72 -5.83
N GLY A 134 -6.37 3.27 -6.33
CA GLY A 134 -6.36 4.24 -7.43
C GLY A 134 -6.73 5.66 -7.01
N ALA A 135 -7.06 5.89 -5.73
CA ALA A 135 -7.22 7.26 -5.23
C ALA A 135 -5.88 8.00 -5.29
N VAL A 136 -5.93 9.27 -5.69
CA VAL A 136 -4.78 10.18 -5.58
C VAL A 136 -5.01 11.05 -4.36
N VAL A 137 -4.20 10.83 -3.33
CA VAL A 137 -4.33 11.56 -2.06
C VAL A 137 -3.24 12.60 -1.94
N LYS A 138 -3.59 13.69 -1.28
CA LYS A 138 -2.69 14.78 -0.93
C LYS A 138 -2.25 14.64 0.53
N GLY A 139 -0.95 14.77 0.80
CA GLY A 139 -0.46 14.63 2.16
C GLY A 139 0.88 15.29 2.44
N ARG A 140 1.15 15.53 3.72
CA ARG A 140 2.37 16.17 4.20
C ARG A 140 3.43 15.12 4.49
N VAL A 141 4.62 15.28 3.91
CA VAL A 141 5.79 14.44 4.23
C VAL A 141 6.34 14.82 5.60
N ILE A 142 6.54 13.83 6.48
CA ILE A 142 7.05 14.01 7.84
C ILE A 142 8.39 13.29 8.09
N GLY A 143 8.79 12.39 7.20
CA GLY A 143 10.04 11.63 7.27
C GLY A 143 10.06 10.49 6.26
N LEU A 144 10.98 9.54 6.43
CA LEU A 144 11.02 8.31 5.65
C LEU A 144 11.42 7.12 6.53
N LEU A 145 10.99 5.91 6.15
CA LEU A 145 11.52 4.66 6.65
C LEU A 145 12.67 4.24 5.73
N SER A 146 13.88 4.09 6.27
CA SER A 146 15.00 3.61 5.46
C SER A 146 14.99 2.10 5.39
N LEU A 147 14.93 1.54 4.18
CA LEU A 147 14.74 0.11 3.95
C LEU A 147 15.66 -0.36 2.81
N ILE A 148 16.19 -1.56 2.98
CA ILE A 148 16.99 -2.27 1.98
C ILE A 148 16.26 -3.55 1.63
N ASP A 149 15.93 -3.71 0.35
CA ASP A 149 15.32 -4.90 -0.23
C ASP A 149 16.36 -5.63 -1.08
N THR A 150 16.92 -6.72 -0.56
CA THR A 150 17.89 -7.54 -1.30
C THR A 150 19.08 -6.75 -1.88
N GLY A 151 19.50 -5.69 -1.18
CA GLY A 151 20.63 -4.83 -1.56
C GLY A 151 20.27 -3.59 -2.37
N GLU A 152 19.02 -3.48 -2.83
CA GLU A 152 18.48 -2.25 -3.43
C GLU A 152 17.91 -1.35 -2.33
N LYS A 153 18.11 -0.04 -2.48
CA LYS A 153 17.54 0.98 -1.61
C LYS A 153 16.06 1.15 -1.94
N ASP A 154 15.21 0.95 -0.93
CA ASP A 154 13.75 0.98 -1.02
C ASP A 154 13.18 1.91 0.10
N ASP A 155 13.77 3.10 0.24
CA ASP A 155 13.33 4.06 1.26
C ASP A 155 11.87 4.49 0.99
N LYS A 156 11.02 4.44 2.02
CA LYS A 156 9.59 4.75 1.91
C LYS A 156 9.25 6.07 2.59
N ALA A 157 8.70 7.02 1.85
CA ALA A 157 8.27 8.31 2.40
C ALA A 157 7.12 8.10 3.40
N VAL A 158 7.17 8.78 4.55
CA VAL A 158 6.07 8.79 5.52
C VAL A 158 5.25 10.06 5.34
N VAL A 159 3.96 9.88 5.05
CA VAL A 159 3.05 10.94 4.63
C VAL A 159 1.83 10.94 5.54
N VAL A 160 1.37 12.10 5.98
CA VAL A 160 0.13 12.24 6.77
C VAL A 160 -0.96 12.93 5.95
N MET A 161 -2.16 12.38 5.96
CA MET A 161 -3.32 13.03 5.34
C MET A 161 -3.87 14.14 6.24
N GLU A 162 -4.30 15.25 5.64
CA GLU A 162 -4.80 16.43 6.38
C GLU A 162 -6.18 16.19 7.01
N ASN A 163 -6.96 15.26 6.49
CA ASN A 163 -8.25 14.83 7.03
C ASN A 163 -8.12 13.54 7.86
N SER A 164 -7.13 13.49 8.75
CA SER A 164 -6.87 12.30 9.59
C SER A 164 -6.51 12.67 11.04
N PRO A 165 -6.52 11.71 11.98
CA PRO A 165 -5.99 11.93 13.33
C PRO A 165 -4.54 12.43 13.32
N PHE A 166 -3.78 12.12 12.28
CA PHE A 166 -2.37 12.51 12.12
C PHE A 166 -2.18 13.91 11.52
N ALA A 167 -3.25 14.66 11.22
CA ALA A 167 -3.17 15.93 10.49
C ALA A 167 -2.25 16.98 11.15
N LYS A 168 -2.12 16.94 12.48
CA LYS A 168 -1.26 17.82 13.28
C LYS A 168 0.16 17.28 13.50
N VAL A 169 0.51 16.14 12.90
CA VAL A 169 1.85 15.57 12.95
C VAL A 169 2.73 16.27 11.91
N THR A 170 3.93 16.67 12.32
CA THR A 170 4.86 17.42 11.45
C THR A 170 6.23 16.76 11.31
N SER A 171 6.56 15.76 12.13
CA SER A 171 7.81 15.02 12.08
C SER A 171 7.64 13.60 12.62
N ILE A 172 8.63 12.73 12.40
CA ILE A 172 8.67 11.39 13.02
C ILE A 172 8.67 11.47 14.55
N ALA A 173 9.43 12.39 15.15
CA ALA A 173 9.45 12.55 16.60
C ALA A 173 8.07 12.95 17.16
N ASP A 174 7.35 13.81 16.43
CA ASP A 174 6.00 14.22 16.78
C ASP A 174 4.99 13.07 16.60
N LEU A 175 5.20 12.21 15.60
CA LEU A 175 4.41 10.98 15.42
C LEU A 175 4.58 10.05 16.63
N ASP A 176 5.81 9.80 17.05
CA ASP A 176 6.11 8.93 18.19
C ASP A 176 5.56 9.49 19.51
N ALA A 177 5.62 10.81 19.70
CA ALA A 177 5.11 11.47 20.90
C ALA A 177 3.57 11.42 20.99
N LYS A 178 2.86 11.61 19.87
CA LYS A 178 1.39 11.69 19.84
C LYS A 178 0.72 10.33 19.61
N PHE A 179 1.39 9.41 18.91
CA PHE A 179 0.87 8.12 18.49
C PHE A 179 1.92 7.02 18.75
N PRO A 180 2.16 6.69 20.02
CA PRO A 180 3.21 5.73 20.38
C PRO A 180 2.98 4.37 19.71
N GLY A 181 4.05 3.82 19.15
CA GLY A 181 4.06 2.50 18.52
C GLY A 181 3.80 2.49 17.01
N VAL A 182 3.36 3.60 16.40
CA VAL A 182 3.13 3.64 14.94
C VAL A 182 4.40 3.34 14.15
N THR A 183 5.52 4.00 14.47
CA THR A 183 6.81 3.75 13.80
C THR A 183 7.30 2.32 14.00
N THR A 184 7.12 1.78 15.21
CA THR A 184 7.44 0.37 15.52
C THR A 184 6.63 -0.60 14.66
N ILE A 185 5.32 -0.40 14.54
CA ILE A 185 4.43 -1.23 13.70
C ILE A 185 4.89 -1.18 12.24
N LEU A 186 5.13 0.03 11.71
CA LEU A 186 5.59 0.22 10.35
C LEU A 186 6.93 -0.50 10.09
N GLN A 187 7.94 -0.27 10.94
CA GLN A 187 9.25 -0.87 10.74
C GLN A 187 9.20 -2.41 10.84
N ILE A 188 8.46 -2.97 11.81
CA ILE A 188 8.30 -4.42 11.94
C ILE A 188 7.62 -5.00 10.70
N TRP A 189 6.51 -4.40 10.26
CA TRP A 189 5.75 -4.90 9.11
C TRP A 189 6.62 -4.92 7.84
N PHE A 190 7.25 -3.80 7.50
CA PHE A 190 8.04 -3.68 6.27
C PHE A 190 9.34 -4.48 6.27
N THR A 191 9.92 -4.77 7.44
CA THR A 191 11.08 -5.68 7.51
C THR A 191 10.69 -7.15 7.47
N SER A 192 9.46 -7.50 7.85
CA SER A 192 9.06 -8.89 8.10
C SER A 192 8.17 -9.52 7.03
N TYR A 193 7.43 -8.73 6.24
CA TYR A 193 6.36 -9.28 5.37
C TYR A 193 6.82 -10.25 4.27
N LYS A 194 8.10 -10.22 3.85
CA LYS A 194 8.67 -11.22 2.91
C LYS A 194 9.32 -12.44 3.61
N GLY A 195 9.30 -12.46 4.95
CA GLY A 195 9.87 -13.50 5.79
C GLY A 195 11.39 -13.58 5.74
N TYR A 196 11.90 -14.73 6.15
CA TYR A 196 13.33 -15.03 6.19
C TYR A 196 13.85 -15.53 4.83
N GLY A 197 15.10 -15.19 4.53
CA GLY A 197 15.90 -15.77 3.47
C GLY A 197 16.45 -17.15 3.86
N LYS A 198 17.17 -17.78 2.93
CA LYS A 198 17.81 -19.09 3.16
C LYS A 198 18.93 -19.04 4.21
N ASP A 199 19.45 -17.85 4.48
CA ASP A 199 20.49 -17.57 5.47
C ASP A 199 19.93 -17.34 6.89
N GLY A 200 18.61 -17.48 7.08
CA GLY A 200 17.94 -17.26 8.36
C GLY A 200 17.80 -15.78 8.76
N LYS A 201 18.14 -14.84 7.87
CA LYS A 201 17.94 -13.39 8.08
C LYS A 201 16.68 -12.92 7.39
N LEU A 202 16.09 -11.82 7.85
CA LEU A 202 14.98 -11.19 7.14
C LEU A 202 15.44 -10.75 5.74
N LYS A 203 14.58 -10.93 4.74
CA LYS A 203 14.89 -10.52 3.36
C LYS A 203 15.00 -9.01 3.20
N LEU A 204 14.32 -8.25 4.07
CA LEU A 204 14.44 -6.81 4.15
C LEU A 204 15.09 -6.40 5.46
N SER A 205 15.82 -5.30 5.42
CA SER A 205 16.44 -4.71 6.61
C SER A 205 16.19 -3.21 6.64
N SER A 206 16.16 -2.63 7.83
CA SER A 206 15.90 -1.19 8.01
C SER A 206 16.91 -0.58 8.97
N ALA A 207 17.39 0.61 8.62
CA ALA A 207 18.18 1.47 9.52
C ALA A 207 17.30 2.37 10.40
N GLY A 208 15.98 2.17 10.39
CA GLY A 208 15.00 3.00 11.10
C GLY A 208 14.53 4.20 10.28
N PHE A 209 13.95 5.18 10.98
CA PHE A 209 13.36 6.37 10.37
C PHE A 209 14.35 7.52 10.26
N LYS A 210 14.22 8.30 9.18
CA LYS A 210 14.91 9.59 8.99
C LYS A 210 13.91 10.73 8.98
N GLY A 211 14.42 11.94 9.25
CA GLY A 211 13.61 13.14 9.39
C GLY A 211 13.03 13.66 8.06
N ARG A 212 12.18 14.67 8.17
CA ARG A 212 11.52 15.33 7.03
C ARG A 212 12.51 15.84 5.97
N ALA A 213 13.68 16.35 6.38
CA ALA A 213 14.69 16.86 5.45
C ALA A 213 15.24 15.78 4.52
N ASP A 214 15.54 14.59 5.05
CA ASP A 214 15.99 13.44 4.24
C ASP A 214 14.92 12.99 3.26
N ALA A 215 13.65 13.00 3.69
CA ALA A 215 12.51 12.65 2.85
C ALA A 215 12.29 13.64 1.72
N ILE A 216 12.34 14.95 2.00
CA ILE A 216 12.25 15.99 0.97
C ILE A 216 13.38 15.83 -0.05
N ARG A 217 14.61 15.59 0.42
CA ARG A 217 15.76 15.39 -0.47
C ARG A 217 15.57 14.16 -1.35
N LEU A 218 15.21 13.01 -0.78
CA LEU A 218 14.93 11.79 -1.56
C LEU A 218 13.88 12.04 -2.65
N ILE A 219 12.75 12.64 -2.27
CA ILE A 219 11.65 12.91 -3.20
C ILE A 219 12.09 13.89 -4.30
N GLY A 220 12.77 14.98 -3.94
CA GLY A 220 13.29 15.95 -4.89
C GLY A 220 14.29 15.35 -5.88
N ASP A 221 15.27 14.60 -5.38
CA ASP A 221 16.27 13.89 -6.18
C ASP A 221 15.60 12.91 -7.15
N SER A 222 14.61 12.15 -6.67
CA SER A 222 13.88 11.17 -7.49
C SER A 222 12.97 11.80 -8.54
N ILE A 223 12.38 12.98 -8.26
CA ILE A 223 11.63 13.74 -9.26
C ILE A 223 12.59 14.26 -10.34
N LEU A 224 13.72 14.81 -9.93
CA LEU A 224 14.75 15.28 -10.85
C LEU A 224 15.25 14.16 -11.76
N ASP A 225 15.50 12.99 -11.20
CA ASP A 225 15.91 11.81 -11.96
C ASP A 225 14.84 11.41 -12.97
N TYR A 226 13.55 11.45 -12.59
CA TYR A 226 12.45 11.11 -13.48
C TYR A 226 12.38 12.03 -14.71
N GLU A 227 12.48 13.35 -14.48
CA GLU A 227 12.47 14.36 -15.56
C GLU A 227 13.69 14.23 -16.48
N ASN A 228 14.82 13.74 -15.97
CA ASN A 228 16.05 13.60 -16.75
C ASN A 228 16.17 12.28 -17.50
N SER A 229 15.55 11.19 -17.01
CA SER A 229 15.79 9.85 -17.55
C SER A 229 14.55 9.11 -18.06
N VAL A 230 13.34 9.59 -17.77
CA VAL A 230 12.10 8.83 -18.07
C VAL A 230 11.14 9.62 -18.96
N THR A 231 11.06 10.94 -18.81
CA THR A 231 10.10 11.77 -19.57
C THR A 231 10.53 12.01 -21.01
N THR A 232 9.55 12.08 -21.92
CA THR A 232 9.76 12.58 -23.28
C THR A 232 10.02 14.08 -23.28
N GLU A 233 10.63 14.63 -24.33
CA GLU A 233 10.84 16.09 -24.44
C GLU A 233 9.55 16.91 -24.33
N ALA A 234 8.41 16.37 -24.78
CA ALA A 234 7.11 17.04 -24.66
C ALA A 234 6.57 17.05 -23.22
N ASP A 235 6.99 16.07 -22.40
CA ASP A 235 6.52 15.91 -21.02
C ASP A 235 7.47 16.52 -19.99
N LYS A 236 8.67 16.92 -20.40
CA LYS A 236 9.68 17.56 -19.56
C LYS A 236 9.21 18.92 -19.08
N ARG A 237 9.52 19.23 -17.82
CA ARG A 237 9.32 20.57 -17.29
C ARG A 237 10.35 21.54 -17.83
N ALA A 238 9.99 22.82 -17.86
CA ALA A 238 10.94 23.88 -18.12
C ALA A 238 12.11 23.81 -17.13
N LEU A 239 13.28 24.26 -17.56
CA LEU A 239 14.48 24.32 -16.73
C LEU A 239 14.63 25.70 -16.09
N ASP A 240 15.19 25.76 -14.88
CA ASP A 240 15.65 26.98 -14.23
C ASP A 240 16.94 27.50 -14.87
N GLU A 241 17.43 28.65 -14.40
CA GLU A 241 18.66 29.28 -14.90
C GLU A 241 19.93 28.41 -14.72
N LYS A 242 19.85 27.39 -13.85
CA LYS A 242 20.94 26.43 -13.57
C LYS A 242 20.77 25.11 -14.33
N GLY A 243 19.75 24.99 -15.18
CA GLY A 243 19.47 23.80 -15.96
C GLY A 243 18.70 22.70 -15.20
N ASN A 244 18.14 23.00 -14.02
CA ASN A 244 17.34 22.03 -13.27
C ASN A 244 15.86 22.14 -13.69
N PRO A 245 15.14 21.03 -13.92
CA PRO A 245 13.69 21.01 -14.06
C PRO A 245 13.01 21.71 -12.88
N TYR A 246 12.08 22.63 -13.17
CA TYR A 246 11.23 23.19 -12.13
C TYR A 246 10.48 22.06 -11.41
N LEU A 247 10.44 22.09 -10.09
CA LEU A 247 9.66 21.12 -9.31
C LEU A 247 8.14 21.27 -9.50
N TYR A 248 7.71 22.38 -10.10
CA TYR A 248 6.33 22.71 -10.43
C TYR A 248 6.18 23.06 -11.90
N ARG A 249 4.99 22.85 -12.46
CA ARG A 249 4.66 23.32 -13.82
C ARG A 249 4.48 24.84 -13.93
N TRP A 250 4.45 25.54 -12.79
CA TRP A 250 4.34 27.00 -12.74
C TRP A 250 5.55 27.62 -12.01
N PRO A 251 6.29 28.57 -12.62
CA PRO A 251 7.52 29.12 -12.06
C PRO A 251 7.39 29.85 -10.71
N GLY A 252 6.18 30.27 -10.31
CA GLY A 252 5.98 30.99 -9.05
C GLY A 252 5.67 30.10 -7.82
N ALA A 253 5.76 28.77 -7.95
CA ALA A 253 5.46 27.85 -6.84
C ALA A 253 6.70 27.65 -5.94
N LYS A 254 6.48 27.67 -4.62
CA LYS A 254 7.54 27.57 -3.58
C LYS A 254 8.07 26.15 -3.43
N ASN A 255 9.36 25.94 -3.22
CA ASN A 255 9.94 24.60 -3.05
C ASN A 255 9.45 23.88 -1.78
N LEU A 256 9.47 22.55 -1.78
CA LEU A 256 9.21 21.73 -0.58
C LEU A 256 10.18 22.14 0.54
N GLY A 257 9.69 22.81 1.58
CA GLY A 257 10.48 23.18 2.75
C GLY A 257 10.73 24.67 2.96
N GLU A 258 10.34 25.52 2.00
CA GLU A 258 10.13 26.97 2.19
C GLU A 258 8.76 27.27 2.83
#